data_AF-A0A920JPN9-F1
#
_entry.id   AF-A0A920JPN9-F1
#
_cell.length_a   1.000
_cell.length_b   1.000
_cell.length_c   1.000
_cell.angle_alpha   90.00
_cell.angle_beta   90.00
_cell.angle_gamma   90.00
#
_symmetry.space_group_name_H-M   'P 1'
#
loop_
_entity.id
_entity.type
_entity.pdbx_description
1 polymer ?
#
loop_
_entity_poly.entity_id
_entity_poly.type
_entity_poly.pdbx_seq_one_letter_code
_entity_poly.pdbx_strand_id
1 'polypeptide(L)'
;MSSGYLCNVGIINALANSKVTIIQDKMNHNSIVEGTRLSTCKLIRYKHNSYNDLIKKIKENDNEEIIIYTDSVFSMTEKLLI
;
A
#
# COMPACT_ATOMS: atom_id res chain seq x y z
N MET A 1 -4.35 4.06 -21.21
CA MET A 1 -3.90 4.45 -19.86
C MET A 1 -3.46 3.18 -19.13
N SER A 2 -2.17 2.80 -19.25
CA SER A 2 -1.66 1.48 -18.83
C SER A 2 -0.34 1.57 -18.03
N SER A 3 0.32 2.74 -18.00
CA SER A 3 1.63 2.91 -17.38
C SER A 3 1.60 2.90 -15.85
N GLY A 4 0.69 3.62 -15.21
CA GLY A 4 0.64 3.70 -13.74
C GLY A 4 0.28 2.38 -13.05
N TYR A 5 -0.71 1.66 -13.60
CA TYR A 5 -1.08 0.32 -13.10
C TYR A 5 0.09 -0.67 -13.20
N LEU A 6 0.70 -0.79 -14.39
CA LEU A 6 1.80 -1.74 -14.60
C LEU A 6 3.06 -1.36 -13.81
N CYS A 7 3.33 -0.06 -13.63
CA CYS A 7 4.43 0.40 -12.80
C CYS A 7 4.25 -0.02 -11.33
N ASN A 8 3.05 0.17 -10.78
CA ASN A 8 2.74 -0.22 -9.40
C ASN A 8 2.84 -1.73 -9.20
N VAL A 9 2.28 -2.52 -10.13
CA VAL A 9 2.39 -3.98 -10.09
C VAL A 9 3.85 -4.44 -10.22
N GLY A 10 4.64 -3.82 -11.10
CA GLY A 10 6.04 -4.15 -11.31
C GLY A 10 6.91 -3.85 -10.08
N ILE A 11 6.76 -2.67 -9.47
CA ILE A 11 7.49 -2.27 -8.27
C ILE A 11 7.13 -3.17 -7.08
N ILE A 12 5.84 -3.46 -6.89
CA ILE A 12 5.41 -4.33 -5.80
C ILE A 12 6.03 -5.72 -5.97
N ASN A 13 5.98 -6.32 -7.16
CA ASN A 13 6.57 -7.64 -7.37
C ASN A 13 8.10 -7.65 -7.27
N ALA A 14 8.78 -6.55 -7.62
CA ALA A 14 10.22 -6.43 -7.47
C ALA A 14 10.66 -6.33 -5.99
N LEU A 15 9.85 -5.69 -5.15
CA LEU A 15 10.14 -5.48 -3.72
C LEU A 15 9.52 -6.55 -2.82
N ALA A 16 8.49 -7.25 -3.30
CA ALA A 16 7.74 -8.18 -2.48
C ALA A 16 8.51 -9.47 -2.23
N ASN A 17 8.76 -9.72 -0.95
CA ASN A 17 9.23 -10.99 -0.43
C ASN A 17 8.45 -11.32 0.86
N SER A 18 8.63 -12.52 1.41
CA SER A 18 7.88 -13.00 2.59
C SER A 18 8.15 -12.21 3.88
N LYS A 19 9.23 -11.41 3.93
CA LYS A 19 9.59 -10.56 5.07
C LYS A 19 9.02 -9.14 4.95
N VAL A 20 8.51 -8.78 3.78
CA VAL A 20 7.95 -7.46 3.50
C VAL A 20 6.47 -7.41 3.86
N THR A 21 6.07 -6.31 4.50
CA THR A 21 4.66 -5.94 4.64
C THR A 21 4.37 -4.64 3.93
N ILE A 22 3.40 -4.67 3.03
CA ILE A 22 2.86 -3.49 2.39
C ILE A 22 1.67 -3.01 3.20
N ILE A 23 1.75 -1.79 3.70
CA ILE A 23 0.67 -1.10 4.39
C ILE A 23 0.12 -0.01 3.46
N GLN A 24 -1.17 -0.06 3.14
CA GLN A 24 -1.80 0.91 2.24
C GLN A 24 -3.10 1.48 2.78
N ASP A 25 -3.45 2.68 2.33
CA ASP A 25 -4.74 3.28 2.63
C ASP A 25 -5.87 2.45 1.98
N LYS A 26 -6.99 2.27 2.68
CA LYS A 26 -8.14 1.52 2.16
C LYS A 26 -8.75 2.13 0.89
N MET A 27 -8.58 3.43 0.66
CA MET A 27 -9.09 4.16 -0.52
C MET A 27 -8.06 4.32 -1.64
N ASN A 28 -6.83 3.80 -1.48
CA ASN A 28 -5.85 3.80 -2.57
C ASN A 28 -6.34 2.99 -3.78
N HIS A 29 -5.77 3.29 -4.95
CA HIS A 29 -6.08 2.61 -6.20
C HIS A 29 -5.88 1.08 -6.09
N ASN A 30 -6.87 0.30 -6.54
CA ASN A 30 -6.88 -1.17 -6.44
C ASN A 30 -5.70 -1.86 -7.17
N SER A 31 -4.93 -1.14 -7.99
CA SER A 31 -3.70 -1.65 -8.62
C SER A 31 -2.69 -2.22 -7.62
N ILE A 32 -2.65 -1.68 -6.39
CA ILE A 32 -1.73 -2.16 -5.35
C ILE A 32 -2.18 -3.53 -4.83
N VAL A 33 -3.49 -3.76 -4.72
CA VAL A 33 -4.05 -5.06 -4.32
C VAL A 33 -3.67 -6.12 -5.33
N GLU A 34 -3.86 -5.83 -6.62
CA GLU A 34 -3.51 -6.75 -7.69
C GLU A 34 -2.00 -7.02 -7.74
N GLY A 35 -1.16 -6.00 -7.49
CA GLY A 35 0.28 -6.16 -7.35
C GLY A 35 0.66 -7.11 -6.20
N THR A 36 0.02 -6.96 -5.03
CA THR A 36 0.28 -7.82 -3.87
C THR A 36 -0.28 -9.24 -4.01
N ARG A 37 -1.38 -9.41 -4.76
CA ARG A 37 -2.03 -10.71 -4.97
C ARG A 37 -1.14 -11.71 -5.70
N LEU A 38 -0.25 -11.20 -6.54
CA LEU A 38 0.73 -12.00 -7.28
C LEU A 38 2.05 -12.22 -6.50
N SER A 39 2.14 -11.69 -5.28
CA SER A 39 3.36 -11.66 -4.48
C SER A 39 3.23 -12.45 -3.17
N THR A 40 4.36 -12.75 -2.51
CA THR A 40 4.40 -13.45 -1.21
C THR A 40 4.38 -12.51 0.00
N CYS A 41 4.30 -11.20 -0.21
CA CYS A 41 4.34 -10.21 0.86
C CYS A 41 2.98 -10.07 1.56
N LYS A 42 3.00 -9.61 2.82
CA LYS A 42 1.77 -9.37 3.58
C LYS A 42 1.18 -8.03 3.18
N LEU A 43 -0.12 -7.99 2.87
CA LEU A 43 -0.85 -6.73 2.66
C LEU A 43 -1.70 -6.37 3.89
N ILE A 44 -1.53 -5.17 4.41
CA ILE A 44 -2.36 -4.59 5.48
C ILE A 44 -2.98 -3.29 4.97
N ARG A 45 -4.27 -3.09 5.27
CA ARG A 45 -5.00 -1.88 4.92
C ARG A 45 -5.38 -1.10 6.17
N TYR A 46 -5.04 0.19 6.23
CA TYR A 46 -5.45 1.10 7.30
C TYR A 46 -6.60 2.00 6.86
N LYS A 47 -7.33 2.56 7.83
CA LYS A 47 -8.46 3.46 7.58
C LYS A 47 -8.03 4.71 6.81
N HIS A 48 -8.88 5.10 5.86
CA HIS A 48 -8.62 6.26 5.02
C HIS A 48 -8.35 7.52 5.84
N ASN A 49 -7.24 8.20 5.53
CA ASN A 49 -6.82 9.43 6.19
C ASN A 49 -6.68 9.30 7.73
N SER A 50 -6.32 8.11 8.23
CA SER A 50 -6.16 7.86 9.67
C SER A 50 -4.72 7.51 10.01
N TYR A 51 -3.94 8.53 10.39
CA TYR A 51 -2.57 8.37 10.87
C TYR A 51 -2.49 7.47 12.12
N ASN A 52 -3.45 7.58 13.03
CA ASN A 52 -3.50 6.75 14.23
C ASN A 52 -3.66 5.26 13.91
N ASP A 53 -4.51 4.93 12.93
CA ASP A 53 -4.69 3.54 12.50
C ASP A 53 -3.45 3.03 11.76
N LEU A 54 -2.81 3.86 10.93
CA LEU A 54 -1.53 3.55 10.29
C LEU A 54 -0.46 3.19 11.32
N ILE A 55 -0.25 4.06 12.32
CA ILE A 55 0.76 3.83 13.38
C ILE A 55 0.44 2.57 14.18
N LYS A 56 -0.84 2.31 14.47
CA LYS A 56 -1.25 1.07 15.12
C LYS A 56 -0.88 -0.15 14.28
N LYS A 57 -1.15 -0.13 12.97
CA LYS A 57 -0.80 -1.22 12.05
C LYS A 57 0.70 -1.43 11.87
N ILE A 58 1.49 -0.37 11.96
CA ILE A 58 2.96 -0.47 11.96
C ILE A 58 3.43 -1.17 13.23
N LYS A 59 2.93 -0.77 14.41
CA LYS A 59 3.34 -1.34 15.70
C LYS A 59 2.89 -2.78 15.93
N GLU A 60 1.75 -3.18 15.35
CA GLU A 60 1.21 -4.54 15.44
C GLU A 60 1.91 -5.57 14.54
N ASN A 61 2.92 -5.14 13.78
CA ASN A 61 3.47 -5.95 12.70
C ASN A 61 4.98 -6.15 12.87
N ASP A 62 5.37 -7.37 13.24
CA ASP A 62 6.74 -7.76 13.60
C ASP A 62 7.66 -8.03 12.40
N ASN A 63 7.23 -7.70 11.19
CA ASN A 63 8.01 -7.96 9.98
C ASN A 63 9.19 -6.98 9.86
N GLU A 64 10.34 -7.50 9.41
CA GLU A 64 11.61 -6.75 9.33
C GLU A 64 11.50 -5.52 8.39
N GLU A 65 10.66 -5.60 7.36
CA GLU A 65 10.51 -4.54 6.36
C GLU A 65 9.05 -4.13 6.17
N ILE A 66 8.77 -2.85 6.40
CA ILE A 66 7.45 -2.23 6.19
C ILE A 66 7.56 -1.20 5.08
N ILE A 67 6.74 -1.37 4.04
CA ILE A 67 6.57 -0.41 2.96
C ILE A 67 5.20 0.24 3.11
N ILE A 68 5.17 1.56 3.27
CA ILE A 68 3.93 2.34 3.31
C ILE A 68 3.64 2.87 1.92
N TYR A 69 2.50 2.48 1.36
CA TYR A 69 2.04 2.95 0.06
C TYR A 69 0.82 3.85 0.26
N THR A 70 0.93 5.13 -0.08
CA THR A 70 -0.15 6.11 0.03
C THR A 70 -0.18 6.98 -1.23
N ASP A 71 -1.35 7.16 -1.81
CA ASP A 71 -1.52 8.09 -2.92
C ASP A 71 -1.48 9.52 -2.38
N SER A 72 -0.64 10.40 -2.95
CA SER A 72 -0.58 11.82 -2.58
C SER A 72 -1.82 12.60 -3.00
N VAL A 73 -2.55 12.08 -4.00
CA VAL A 73 -3.84 12.59 -4.47
C VAL A 73 -4.78 11.39 -4.62
N PHE A 74 -5.80 11.30 -3.77
CA PHE A 74 -6.82 10.27 -3.92
C PHE A 74 -7.70 10.62 -5.11
N SER A 75 -7.57 9.89 -6.22
CA SER A 75 -8.34 10.14 -7.44
C SER A 75 -9.86 9.93 -7.30
N MET A 76 -10.30 9.35 -6.17
CA MET A 76 -11.72 9.19 -5.79
C MET A 76 -12.27 10.34 -4.93
N THR A 77 -11.42 11.20 -4.38
CA THR A 77 -11.86 12.29 -3.50
C THR A 77 -10.79 13.37 -3.58
N GLU A 78 -11.10 14.53 -4.15
CA GLU A 78 -10.19 15.67 -4.36
C GLU A 78 -9.62 16.27 -3.05
N LYS A 79 -8.99 15.46 -2.21
CA LYS A 79 -8.37 15.82 -0.94
C LYS A 79 -6.89 15.51 -1.02
N LEU A 80 -6.12 16.58 -0.90
CA LEU A 80 -4.67 16.57 -0.81
C LEU A 80 -4.29 16.19 0.63
N LEU A 81 -3.43 15.19 0.79
CA LEU A 81 -2.73 14.95 2.06
C LEU A 81 -1.57 15.94 2.14
N ILE A 82 -1.83 17.14 2.67
CA ILE A 82 -0.79 17.98 3.28
C ILE A 82 -1.21 18.29 4.70
#